data_AF-A0A2D4F5Y3-F1
#
_entry.id   AF-A0A2D4F5Y3-F1
#
_cell.length_a   1.000
_cell.length_b   1.000
_cell.length_c   1.000
_cell.angle_alpha   90.00
_cell.angle_beta   90.00
_cell.angle_gamma   90.00
#
_symmetry.space_group_name_H-M   'P 1'
#
loop_
_entity.id
_entity.type
_entity.pdbx_description
1 polymer ?
#
loop_
_entity_poly.entity_id
_entity_poly.type
_entity_poly.pdbx_seq_one_letter_code
_entity_poly.pdbx_strand_id
1 'polypeptide(L)'
;NCLRLPALQVLLLLARSLDTNADCTRMVADSWLELQVPVAETAVRMLGIALRLRASWDKVLNKCLQRLAGPAGEEEETEAPLSAPDVCQLTHELLGFLKTEAQYSLRRLTPLEQQHLYGGPQMAPKEAEELPSFFQGVQLVPHEVKGGYRIGEFLTFNCLAGEGDLYSDCLRSFWTCPRCRLYMPFTPLERVAHEEACRSPGPQEGGPGCEGPRGGAAEAASGTSALQQLYHC
;
A
#
# COMPACT_ATOMS: atom_id res chain seq x y z
N ASN A 1 -24.28 -15.70 -12.92
CA ASN A 1 -22.95 -16.24 -12.56
C ASN A 1 -22.18 -15.15 -11.84
N CYS A 2 -21.90 -15.32 -10.55
CA CYS A 2 -21.09 -14.40 -9.76
C CYS A 2 -19.89 -15.19 -9.20
N LEU A 3 -18.68 -14.65 -9.33
CA LEU A 3 -17.47 -15.22 -8.75
C LEU A 3 -17.17 -14.51 -7.43
N ARG A 4 -16.81 -15.28 -6.40
CA ARG A 4 -16.31 -14.72 -5.14
C ARG A 4 -14.81 -14.51 -5.27
N LEU A 5 -14.38 -13.28 -5.03
CA LEU A 5 -12.98 -12.87 -5.08
C LEU A 5 -12.65 -12.04 -3.84
N PRO A 6 -11.39 -12.03 -3.40
CA PRO A 6 -10.99 -11.25 -2.25
C PRO A 6 -10.95 -9.76 -2.66
N ALA A 7 -11.83 -8.97 -2.05
CA ALA A 7 -12.18 -7.65 -2.56
C ALA A 7 -11.00 -6.67 -2.48
N LEU A 8 -10.22 -6.70 -1.39
CA LEU A 8 -9.05 -5.85 -1.22
C LEU A 8 -8.07 -5.98 -2.39
N GLN A 9 -7.66 -7.20 -2.71
CA GLN A 9 -6.67 -7.51 -3.75
C GLN A 9 -7.19 -7.10 -5.13
N VAL A 10 -8.45 -7.40 -5.42
CA VAL A 10 -9.07 -7.06 -6.70
C VAL A 10 -9.18 -5.54 -6.87
N LEU A 11 -9.59 -4.81 -5.82
CA LEU A 11 -9.69 -3.35 -5.87
C LEU A 11 -8.32 -2.70 -6.01
N LEU A 12 -7.30 -3.18 -5.27
CA LEU A 12 -5.94 -2.67 -5.41
C LEU A 12 -5.36 -2.87 -6.83
N LEU A 13 -5.71 -3.97 -7.50
CA LEU A 13 -5.24 -4.29 -8.85
C LEU A 13 -6.05 -3.64 -9.98
N LEU A 14 -7.35 -3.42 -9.79
CA LEU A 14 -8.27 -3.05 -10.87
C LEU A 14 -8.97 -1.69 -10.68
N ALA A 15 -8.94 -1.08 -9.50
CA ALA A 15 -9.55 0.24 -9.29
C ALA A 15 -8.91 1.30 -10.19
N ARG A 16 -9.71 2.19 -10.76
CA ARG A 16 -9.21 3.25 -11.65
C ARG A 16 -8.49 4.32 -10.84
N SER A 17 -9.02 4.67 -9.67
CA SER A 17 -8.38 5.60 -8.74
C SER A 17 -8.39 5.04 -7.32
N LEU A 18 -7.26 5.13 -6.64
CA LEU A 18 -7.07 4.71 -5.26
C LEU A 18 -6.53 5.90 -4.46
N ASP A 19 -7.24 6.24 -3.40
CA ASP A 19 -6.89 7.33 -2.51
C ASP A 19 -6.56 6.76 -1.12
N THR A 20 -5.47 7.20 -0.47
CA THR A 20 -5.06 6.65 0.84
C THR A 20 -4.81 7.75 1.87
N ASN A 21 -4.78 7.35 3.15
CA ASN A 21 -4.16 8.12 4.24
C ASN A 21 -2.64 7.84 4.32
N ALA A 22 -1.95 8.50 5.26
CA ALA A 22 -0.50 8.36 5.46
C ALA A 22 -0.07 6.92 5.80
N ASP A 23 -0.78 6.26 6.71
CA ASP A 23 -0.47 4.88 7.14
C ASP A 23 -1.01 3.79 6.20
N CYS A 24 -1.69 4.18 5.11
CA CYS A 24 -2.39 3.28 4.18
C CYS A 24 -3.47 2.39 4.80
N THR A 25 -3.84 2.59 6.07
CA THR A 25 -4.89 1.82 6.77
C THR A 25 -6.29 2.09 6.24
N ARG A 26 -6.53 3.29 5.70
CA ARG A 26 -7.78 3.68 5.05
C ARG A 26 -7.51 3.93 3.57
N MET A 27 -8.21 3.22 2.72
CA MET A 27 -8.08 3.33 1.27
C MET A 27 -9.46 3.50 0.64
N VAL A 28 -9.57 4.36 -0.36
CA VAL A 28 -10.83 4.61 -1.05
C VAL A 28 -10.64 4.34 -2.53
N ALA A 29 -11.37 3.35 -3.04
CA ALA A 29 -11.42 2.99 -4.44
C ALA A 29 -12.53 3.77 -5.15
N ASP A 30 -12.18 4.34 -6.30
CA ASP A 30 -13.07 5.06 -7.23
C ASP A 30 -13.94 6.16 -6.59
N SER A 31 -13.48 6.72 -5.46
CA SER A 31 -14.16 7.77 -4.69
C SER A 31 -15.50 7.37 -4.04
N TRP A 32 -15.84 6.08 -3.97
CA TRP A 32 -17.11 5.63 -3.37
C TRP A 32 -17.01 4.39 -2.48
N LEU A 33 -15.91 3.63 -2.57
CA LEU A 33 -15.76 2.38 -1.85
C LEU A 33 -14.57 2.46 -0.90
N GLU A 34 -14.85 2.41 0.39
CA GLU A 34 -13.86 2.47 1.46
C GLU A 34 -13.43 1.06 1.88
N LEU A 35 -12.11 0.89 1.98
CA LEU A 35 -11.41 -0.26 2.51
C LEU A 35 -10.69 0.17 3.78
N GLN A 36 -10.86 -0.59 4.86
CA GLN A 36 -10.07 -0.39 6.07
C GLN A 36 -9.29 -1.66 6.40
N VAL A 37 -7.99 -1.49 6.57
CA VAL A 37 -7.07 -2.54 7.00
C VAL A 37 -6.59 -2.16 8.40
N PRO A 38 -6.87 -2.97 9.44
CA PRO A 38 -6.56 -2.60 10.82
C PRO A 38 -5.06 -2.54 11.11
N VAL A 39 -4.24 -3.27 10.35
CA VAL A 39 -2.80 -3.36 10.52
C VAL A 39 -2.11 -2.57 9.41
N ALA A 40 -1.50 -1.44 9.77
CA ALA A 40 -0.85 -0.52 8.83
C ALA A 40 0.27 -1.19 8.02
N GLU A 41 1.08 -2.05 8.66
CA GLU A 41 2.18 -2.77 8.02
C GLU A 41 1.67 -3.70 6.92
N THR A 42 0.55 -4.38 7.17
CA THR A 42 -0.11 -5.24 6.18
C THR A 42 -0.66 -4.39 5.04
N ALA A 43 -1.28 -3.25 5.34
CA ALA A 43 -1.85 -2.35 4.35
C ALA A 43 -0.79 -1.81 3.38
N VAL A 44 0.32 -1.27 3.92
CA VAL A 44 1.46 -0.78 3.14
C VAL A 44 2.07 -1.91 2.31
N ARG A 45 2.25 -3.11 2.87
CA ARG A 45 2.80 -4.26 2.15
C ARG A 45 1.90 -4.70 0.99
N MET A 46 0.60 -4.81 1.21
CA MET A 46 -0.38 -5.17 0.18
C MET A 46 -0.42 -4.13 -0.94
N LEU A 47 -0.39 -2.83 -0.59
CA LEU A 47 -0.30 -1.74 -1.55
C LEU A 47 0.99 -1.81 -2.37
N GLY A 48 2.13 -2.03 -1.72
CA GLY A 48 3.44 -2.13 -2.38
C GLY A 48 3.51 -3.31 -3.37
N ILE A 49 2.94 -4.46 -3.02
CA ILE A 49 2.83 -5.61 -3.93
C ILE A 49 1.90 -5.25 -5.10
N ALA A 50 0.74 -4.66 -4.86
CA ALA A 50 -0.20 -4.28 -5.91
C ALA A 50 0.40 -3.26 -6.90
N LEU A 51 1.10 -2.23 -6.39
CA LEU A 51 1.82 -1.24 -7.21
C LEU A 51 2.83 -1.92 -8.14
N ARG A 52 3.62 -2.84 -7.62
CA ARG A 52 4.62 -3.61 -8.39
C ARG A 52 3.95 -4.48 -9.45
N LEU A 53 2.89 -5.19 -9.08
CA LEU A 53 2.15 -6.06 -10.00
C LEU A 53 1.51 -5.26 -11.13
N ARG A 54 0.93 -4.09 -10.84
CA ARG A 54 0.40 -3.18 -11.86
C ARG A 54 1.49 -2.71 -12.82
N ALA A 55 2.63 -2.26 -12.29
CA ALA A 55 3.75 -1.86 -13.14
C ALA A 55 4.28 -3.01 -14.01
N SER A 56 4.36 -4.23 -13.48
CA SER A 56 4.74 -5.42 -14.26
C SER A 56 3.69 -5.77 -15.31
N TRP A 57 2.40 -5.69 -14.98
CA TRP A 57 1.30 -5.87 -15.93
C TRP A 57 1.42 -4.88 -17.07
N ASP A 58 1.52 -3.57 -16.79
CA ASP A 58 1.60 -2.53 -17.81
C ASP A 58 2.80 -2.75 -18.73
N LYS A 59 3.96 -3.17 -18.19
CA LYS A 59 5.14 -3.51 -19.00
C LYS A 59 4.86 -4.66 -19.96
N VAL A 60 4.25 -5.75 -19.49
CA VAL A 60 3.91 -6.91 -20.33
C VAL A 60 2.87 -6.54 -21.37
N LEU A 61 1.83 -5.80 -20.98
CA LEU A 61 0.77 -5.35 -21.88
C LEU A 61 1.32 -4.44 -22.99
N ASN A 62 2.17 -3.46 -22.64
CA ASN A 62 2.80 -2.58 -23.62
C ASN A 62 3.68 -3.34 -24.61
N LYS A 63 4.45 -4.34 -24.16
CA LYS A 63 5.21 -5.22 -25.06
C LYS A 63 4.29 -5.97 -26.03
N CYS A 64 3.15 -6.49 -25.56
CA CYS A 64 2.17 -7.18 -26.40
C CYS A 64 1.54 -6.25 -27.44
N LEU A 65 1.14 -5.03 -27.03
CA LEU A 65 0.55 -4.04 -27.91
C LEU A 65 1.56 -3.55 -28.98
N GLN A 66 2.81 -3.33 -28.62
CA GLN A 66 3.86 -2.91 -29.57
C GLN A 66 4.11 -3.96 -30.67
N ARG A 67 4.05 -5.25 -30.34
CA ARG A 67 4.17 -6.33 -31.34
C ARG A 67 2.97 -6.39 -32.28
N LEU A 68 1.76 -6.18 -31.76
CA LEU A 68 0.53 -6.13 -32.56
C LEU A 68 0.48 -4.90 -33.47
N ALA A 69 1.10 -3.79 -33.05
CA ALA A 69 1.15 -2.53 -33.80
C ALA A 69 2.35 -2.44 -34.78
N GLY A 70 3.29 -3.38 -34.74
CA GLY A 70 4.44 -3.42 -35.63
C GLY A 70 4.04 -3.74 -37.08
N PRO A 71 4.78 -3.24 -38.10
CA PRO A 71 4.49 -3.56 -39.49
C PRO A 71 4.57 -5.08 -39.71
N ALA A 72 3.54 -5.64 -40.34
CA ALA A 72 3.39 -7.06 -40.64
C ALA A 72 4.34 -7.57 -41.75
N GLY A 73 5.54 -7.01 -41.84
CA GLY A 73 6.44 -7.21 -42.96
C GLY A 73 7.89 -7.35 -42.51
N GLU A 74 8.43 -8.52 -42.85
CA GLU A 74 9.84 -8.85 -43.06
C GLU A 74 10.56 -9.54 -41.88
N GLU A 75 10.77 -10.84 -42.15
CA GLU A 75 11.72 -11.80 -41.56
C GLU A 75 11.16 -12.79 -40.52
N GLU A 76 10.78 -13.96 -41.05
CA GLU A 76 10.60 -15.24 -40.38
C GLU A 76 11.87 -15.67 -39.60
N GLU A 77 11.67 -16.64 -38.69
CA GLU A 77 12.69 -17.46 -38.02
C GLU A 77 13.28 -16.92 -36.71
N THR A 78 12.43 -16.62 -35.73
CA THR A 78 12.45 -17.25 -34.39
C THR A 78 11.17 -16.81 -33.67
N GLU A 79 10.05 -17.47 -33.93
CA GLU A 79 8.84 -17.27 -33.12
C GLU A 79 9.10 -17.80 -31.69
N ALA A 80 9.77 -16.99 -30.87
CA ALA A 80 9.77 -17.21 -29.43
C ALA A 80 8.33 -17.00 -28.94
N PRO A 81 7.68 -18.03 -28.36
CA PRO A 81 6.27 -17.97 -28.01
C PRO A 81 6.04 -16.82 -27.00
N LEU A 82 5.25 -15.83 -27.43
CA LEU A 82 4.52 -14.86 -26.59
C LEU A 82 5.19 -14.38 -25.30
N SER A 83 6.47 -14.03 -25.18
CA SER A 83 6.98 -13.58 -23.86
C SER A 83 6.56 -14.55 -22.72
N ALA A 84 6.38 -15.84 -23.04
CA ALA A 84 5.73 -16.83 -22.19
C ALA A 84 6.30 -16.85 -20.77
N PRO A 85 7.64 -16.71 -20.56
CA PRO A 85 8.17 -16.59 -19.21
C PRO A 85 7.64 -15.39 -18.43
N ASP A 86 7.65 -14.17 -18.98
CA ASP A 86 7.18 -12.95 -18.29
C ASP A 86 5.68 -13.05 -17.96
N VAL A 87 4.87 -13.59 -18.87
CA VAL A 87 3.42 -13.77 -18.66
C VAL A 87 3.16 -14.84 -17.61
N CYS A 88 3.85 -15.96 -17.67
CA CYS A 88 3.77 -17.03 -16.67
C CYS A 88 4.21 -16.55 -15.30
N GLN A 89 5.31 -15.79 -15.22
CA GLN A 89 5.79 -15.19 -13.99
C GLN A 89 4.77 -14.21 -13.42
N LEU A 90 4.27 -13.27 -14.22
CA LEU A 90 3.25 -12.31 -13.79
C LEU A 90 1.99 -13.04 -13.31
N THR A 91 1.54 -14.07 -14.03
CA THR A 91 0.38 -14.87 -13.64
C THR A 91 0.61 -15.55 -12.29
N HIS A 92 1.80 -16.13 -12.08
CA HIS A 92 2.15 -16.75 -10.81
C HIS A 92 2.16 -15.73 -9.65
N GLU A 93 2.75 -14.54 -9.86
CA GLU A 93 2.79 -13.47 -8.86
C GLU A 93 1.38 -12.93 -8.55
N LEU A 94 0.53 -12.73 -9.56
CA LEU A 94 -0.88 -12.34 -9.39
C LEU A 94 -1.67 -13.37 -8.58
N LEU A 95 -1.51 -14.66 -8.90
CA LEU A 95 -2.16 -15.74 -8.16
C LEU A 95 -1.66 -15.83 -6.71
N GLY A 96 -0.36 -15.60 -6.48
CA GLY A 96 0.22 -15.52 -5.14
C GLY A 96 -0.39 -14.36 -4.33
N PHE A 97 -0.54 -13.19 -4.95
CA PHE A 97 -1.17 -12.04 -4.32
C PHE A 97 -2.64 -12.26 -3.98
N LEU A 98 -3.42 -12.85 -4.91
CA LEU A 98 -4.83 -13.20 -4.66
C LEU A 98 -5.02 -14.22 -3.52
N LYS A 99 -4.00 -15.04 -3.23
CA LYS A 99 -4.01 -16.00 -2.11
C LYS A 99 -3.54 -15.41 -0.78
N THR A 100 -3.04 -14.18 -0.78
CA THR A 100 -2.51 -13.57 0.45
C THR A 100 -3.67 -13.21 1.37
N GLU A 101 -3.64 -13.73 2.60
CA GLU A 101 -4.66 -13.45 3.62
C GLU A 101 -4.40 -12.09 4.27
N ALA A 102 -5.44 -11.26 4.32
CA ALA A 102 -5.41 -9.98 5.00
C ALA A 102 -6.79 -9.73 5.60
N GLN A 103 -6.82 -9.22 6.84
CA GLN A 103 -8.05 -8.77 7.46
C GLN A 103 -8.39 -7.38 6.92
N TYR A 104 -9.62 -7.18 6.47
CA TYR A 104 -10.10 -5.89 6.03
C TYR A 104 -11.61 -5.77 6.22
N SER A 105 -12.10 -4.54 6.28
CA SER A 105 -13.52 -4.22 6.15
C SER A 105 -13.75 -3.46 4.85
N LEU A 106 -14.95 -3.62 4.30
CA LEU A 106 -15.39 -2.95 3.08
C LEU A 106 -16.68 -2.20 3.35
N ARG A 107 -16.72 -0.92 3.00
CA ARG A 107 -17.90 -0.08 3.21
C ARG A 107 -18.13 0.83 2.01
N ARG A 108 -19.40 1.00 1.63
CA ARG A 108 -19.79 2.01 0.65
C ARG A 108 -19.94 3.37 1.33
N LEU A 109 -19.28 4.39 0.80
CA LEU A 109 -19.39 5.76 1.27
C LEU A 109 -20.74 6.36 0.90
N THR A 110 -21.33 7.06 1.85
CA THR A 110 -22.54 7.88 1.64
C THR A 110 -22.20 9.15 0.85
N PRO A 111 -23.19 9.79 0.19
CA PRO A 111 -22.95 11.03 -0.55
C PRO A 111 -22.37 12.15 0.32
N LEU A 112 -22.71 12.21 1.62
CA LEU A 112 -22.19 13.21 2.56
C LEU A 112 -20.71 12.98 2.88
N GLU A 113 -20.32 11.71 3.10
CA GLU A 113 -18.92 11.36 3.34
C GLU A 113 -18.06 11.61 2.09
N GLN A 114 -18.59 11.38 0.90
CA GLN A 114 -17.91 11.69 -0.36
C GLN A 114 -17.59 13.19 -0.51
N GLN A 115 -18.44 14.08 0.03
CA GLN A 115 -18.19 15.54 0.00
C GLN A 115 -17.06 15.97 0.93
N HIS A 116 -16.82 15.22 2.01
CA HIS A 116 -15.80 15.52 3.03
C HIS A 116 -14.63 14.53 2.97
N LEU A 117 -14.49 13.82 1.86
CA LEU A 117 -13.54 12.72 1.73
C LEU A 117 -12.08 13.20 1.72
N TYR A 118 -11.85 14.38 1.15
CA TYR A 118 -10.52 14.89 0.85
C TYR A 118 -10.15 16.07 1.75
N GLY A 119 -8.89 16.11 2.17
CA GLY A 119 -8.37 17.22 2.99
C GLY A 119 -8.19 18.54 2.21
N GLY A 120 -8.12 18.45 0.89
CA GLY A 120 -7.93 19.59 0.00
C GLY A 120 -6.47 20.04 -0.12
N PRO A 121 -6.19 21.09 -0.91
CA PRO A 121 -4.83 21.51 -1.30
C PRO A 121 -3.92 21.87 -0.12
N GLN A 122 -4.51 22.24 1.02
CA GLN A 122 -3.80 22.57 2.26
C GLN A 122 -3.14 21.37 2.96
N MET A 123 -3.50 20.12 2.60
CA MET A 123 -2.78 18.92 3.03
C MET A 123 -1.60 18.54 2.14
N ALA A 124 -1.34 19.25 1.02
CA ALA A 124 -0.12 19.02 0.26
C ALA A 124 1.07 19.59 1.07
N PRO A 125 2.01 18.75 1.56
CA PRO A 125 3.16 19.25 2.29
C PRO A 125 4.04 20.05 1.33
N LYS A 126 4.59 21.16 1.82
CA LYS A 126 5.49 22.01 1.03
C LYS A 126 6.88 21.39 0.82
N GLU A 127 7.19 20.33 1.56
CA GLU A 127 8.50 19.67 1.59
C GLU A 127 8.31 18.14 1.55
N ALA A 128 8.92 17.50 0.55
CA ALA A 128 8.81 16.07 0.26
C ALA A 128 9.92 15.26 0.96
N GLU A 129 10.26 15.58 2.21
CA GLU A 129 11.57 15.15 2.75
C GLU A 129 11.61 13.76 3.37
N GLU A 130 10.49 13.14 3.76
CA GLU A 130 10.53 11.82 4.42
C GLU A 130 9.49 10.86 3.88
N LEU A 131 9.49 10.69 2.54
CA LEU A 131 8.69 9.64 1.93
C LEU A 131 9.44 8.31 1.97
N PRO A 132 8.70 7.22 2.17
CA PRO A 132 9.28 5.90 2.37
C PRO A 132 9.96 5.37 1.11
N SER A 133 10.91 4.45 1.33
CA SER A 133 11.76 3.90 0.27
C SER A 133 10.97 3.28 -0.90
N PHE A 134 9.73 2.83 -0.68
CA PHE A 134 8.94 2.23 -1.75
C PHE A 134 8.47 3.23 -2.83
N PHE A 135 8.50 4.54 -2.57
CA PHE A 135 8.25 5.58 -3.59
C PHE A 135 9.54 6.07 -4.25
N GLN A 136 10.71 5.48 -3.95
CA GLN A 136 11.98 5.88 -4.55
C GLN A 136 11.92 5.77 -6.08
N GLY A 137 12.14 6.92 -6.75
CA GLY A 137 12.13 7.03 -8.21
C GLY A 137 10.78 7.37 -8.83
N VAL A 138 9.71 7.54 -8.04
CA VAL A 138 8.41 8.01 -8.55
C VAL A 138 8.31 9.54 -8.39
N GLN A 139 7.95 10.24 -9.47
CA GLN A 139 7.67 11.68 -9.38
C GLN A 139 6.44 11.91 -8.50
N LEU A 140 6.65 12.60 -7.39
CA LEU A 140 5.61 12.99 -6.45
C LEU A 140 5.09 14.36 -6.86
N VAL A 141 3.88 14.38 -7.42
CA VAL A 141 3.23 15.61 -7.84
C VAL A 141 2.12 15.93 -6.85
N PRO A 142 2.13 17.08 -6.16
CA PRO A 142 1.03 17.44 -5.26
C PRO A 142 -0.30 17.46 -6.03
N HIS A 143 -1.37 16.97 -5.40
CA HIS A 143 -2.68 16.94 -6.04
C HIS A 143 -3.47 18.22 -5.72
N GLU A 144 -3.64 19.11 -6.71
CA GLU A 144 -4.30 20.42 -6.56
C GLU A 144 -5.71 20.37 -5.93
N VAL A 145 -6.51 19.36 -6.28
CA VAL A 145 -7.90 19.23 -5.78
C VAL A 145 -8.01 18.40 -4.49
N LYS A 146 -7.43 17.20 -4.46
CA LYS A 146 -7.57 16.26 -3.33
C LYS A 146 -6.63 16.57 -2.16
N GLY A 147 -5.50 17.23 -2.41
CA GLY A 147 -4.37 17.28 -1.47
C GLY A 147 -3.48 16.04 -1.56
N GLY A 148 -2.47 15.98 -0.70
CA GLY A 148 -1.50 14.86 -0.72
C GLY A 148 -0.67 14.79 -2.00
N TYR A 149 -0.15 13.60 -2.30
CA TYR A 149 0.75 13.35 -3.43
C TYR A 149 0.14 12.39 -4.43
N ARG A 150 0.11 12.79 -5.71
CA ARG A 150 -0.20 11.89 -6.82
C ARG A 150 1.02 11.04 -7.15
N ILE A 151 0.80 9.74 -7.26
CA ILE A 151 1.82 8.71 -7.47
C ILE A 151 1.39 7.89 -8.68
N GLY A 152 2.02 8.17 -9.82
CA GLY A 152 1.56 7.63 -11.10
C GLY A 152 0.17 8.13 -11.48
N GLU A 153 -0.57 7.31 -12.22
CA GLU A 153 -1.91 7.68 -12.73
C GLU A 153 -3.04 7.31 -11.76
N PHE A 154 -2.88 6.24 -10.99
CA PHE A 154 -3.99 5.65 -10.23
C PHE A 154 -3.98 5.97 -8.73
N LEU A 155 -2.84 6.28 -8.11
CA LEU A 155 -2.71 6.40 -6.65
C LEU A 155 -2.56 7.87 -6.23
N THR A 156 -3.37 8.29 -5.25
CA THR A 156 -3.18 9.55 -4.52
C THR A 156 -2.92 9.25 -3.04
N PHE A 157 -1.67 9.45 -2.62
CA PHE A 157 -1.21 9.20 -1.26
C PHE A 157 -1.49 10.36 -0.32
N ASN A 158 -1.91 10.03 0.90
CA ASN A 158 -2.20 10.97 1.98
C ASN A 158 -3.13 12.13 1.59
N CYS A 159 -4.24 11.81 0.92
CA CYS A 159 -5.22 12.81 0.47
C CYS A 159 -6.57 12.72 1.19
N LEU A 160 -6.80 11.64 1.93
CA LEU A 160 -8.04 11.44 2.68
C LEU A 160 -8.08 12.34 3.91
N ALA A 161 -9.21 13.02 4.13
CA ALA A 161 -9.47 13.70 5.38
C ALA A 161 -9.55 12.67 6.51
N GLY A 162 -8.72 12.85 7.55
CA GLY A 162 -8.74 12.00 8.73
C GLY A 162 -10.01 12.21 9.56
N GLU A 163 -10.66 11.12 9.96
CA GLU A 163 -11.51 11.09 11.16
C GLU A 163 -10.67 10.85 12.43
N GLY A 164 -9.37 10.58 12.29
CA GLY A 164 -8.42 10.32 13.37
C GLY A 164 -7.60 11.55 13.77
N ASP A 165 -7.05 11.50 14.99
CA ASP A 165 -6.23 12.56 15.58
C ASP A 165 -5.13 13.02 14.62
N LEU A 166 -4.92 14.35 14.54
CA LEU A 166 -3.90 15.03 13.73
C LEU A 166 -2.46 14.49 13.92
N TYR A 167 -2.24 13.70 14.96
CA TYR A 167 -0.96 13.11 15.31
C TYR A 167 -0.74 11.70 14.74
N SER A 168 -1.79 11.03 14.23
CA SER A 168 -1.72 9.63 13.77
C SER A 168 -0.59 9.41 12.77
N ASP A 169 -0.44 10.35 11.83
CA ASP A 169 0.53 10.28 10.74
C ASP A 169 2.00 10.34 11.21
N CYS A 170 2.25 10.71 12.47
CA CYS A 170 3.58 10.80 13.09
C CYS A 170 3.73 9.84 14.27
N LEU A 171 2.75 8.98 14.56
CA LEU A 171 2.82 8.04 15.68
C LEU A 171 3.85 6.95 15.38
N ARG A 172 5.05 7.13 15.95
CA ARG A 172 6.10 6.11 15.94
C ARG A 172 5.86 5.12 17.08
N SER A 173 5.85 3.84 16.76
CA SER A 173 5.77 2.76 17.76
C SER A 173 7.12 2.05 17.87
N PHE A 174 7.52 1.70 19.09
CA PHE A 174 8.73 0.92 19.32
C PHE A 174 8.61 -0.45 18.66
N TRP A 175 9.62 -0.80 17.87
CA TRP A 175 9.67 -2.08 17.19
C TRP A 175 11.09 -2.63 17.20
N THR A 176 11.19 -3.95 17.35
CA THR A 176 12.44 -4.68 17.24
C THR A 176 12.47 -5.42 15.91
N CYS A 177 13.45 -5.10 15.07
CA CYS A 177 13.61 -5.79 13.79
C CYS A 177 13.90 -7.28 14.00
N PRO A 178 13.13 -8.21 13.38
CA PRO A 178 13.37 -9.64 13.53
C PRO A 178 14.69 -10.10 12.89
N ARG A 179 15.23 -9.32 11.94
CA ARG A 179 16.47 -9.63 11.21
C ARG A 179 17.71 -9.09 11.92
N CYS A 180 17.81 -7.79 12.12
CA CYS A 180 19.00 -7.14 12.70
C CYS A 180 18.90 -6.85 14.21
N ARG A 181 17.75 -7.10 14.83
CA ARG A 181 17.47 -6.84 16.26
C ARG A 181 17.56 -5.35 16.66
N LEU A 182 17.56 -4.42 15.70
CA LEU A 182 17.47 -2.99 15.98
C LEU A 182 16.16 -2.67 16.72
N TYR A 183 16.26 -1.99 17.87
CA TYR A 183 15.12 -1.50 18.64
C TYR A 183 15.04 0.03 18.54
N MET A 184 14.03 0.54 17.85
CA MET A 184 13.84 1.98 17.61
C MET A 184 12.35 2.27 17.35
N PRO A 185 11.83 3.47 17.68
CA PRO A 185 10.48 3.87 17.30
C PRO A 185 10.39 4.17 15.79
N PHE A 186 9.49 3.47 15.09
CA PHE A 186 9.26 3.63 13.65
C PHE A 186 7.78 3.91 13.35
N THR A 187 7.51 4.67 12.30
CA THR A 187 6.20 4.65 11.64
C THR A 187 6.02 3.30 10.92
N PRO A 188 4.77 2.87 10.62
CA PRO A 188 4.54 1.64 9.85
C PRO A 188 5.28 1.63 8.51
N LEU A 189 5.38 2.80 7.90
CA LEU A 189 6.04 3.07 6.63
C LEU A 189 7.56 2.88 6.71
N GLU A 190 8.19 3.48 7.73
CA GLU A 190 9.61 3.33 8.00
C GLU A 190 9.97 1.88 8.34
N ARG A 191 9.08 1.17 9.04
CA ARG A 191 9.28 -0.24 9.37
C ARG A 191 9.35 -1.11 8.11
N VAL A 192 8.39 -0.96 7.19
CA VAL A 192 8.39 -1.71 5.92
C VAL A 192 9.65 -1.37 5.10
N ALA A 193 10.00 -0.09 5.01
CA ALA A 193 11.23 0.35 4.36
C ALA A 193 12.50 -0.29 4.97
N HIS A 194 12.58 -0.32 6.30
CA HIS A 194 13.66 -0.98 7.02
C HIS A 194 13.68 -2.48 6.72
N GLU A 195 12.55 -3.19 6.78
CA GLU A 195 12.48 -4.62 6.49
C GLU A 195 12.96 -4.97 5.08
N GLU A 196 12.65 -4.13 4.08
CA GLU A 196 13.10 -4.32 2.70
C GLU A 196 14.61 -4.12 2.54
N ALA A 197 15.18 -3.10 3.19
CA ALA A 197 16.61 -2.80 3.14
C ALA A 197 17.46 -3.66 4.09
N CYS A 198 16.85 -4.23 5.15
CA CYS A 198 17.56 -4.93 6.20
C CYS A 198 18.11 -6.26 5.70
N ARG A 199 19.44 -6.34 5.63
CA ARG A 199 20.21 -7.58 5.47
C ARG A 199 20.36 -8.26 6.83
N SER A 200 20.38 -9.59 6.85
CA SER A 200 20.68 -10.34 8.08
C SER A 200 22.06 -9.93 8.61
N PRO A 201 22.23 -9.70 9.92
CA PRO A 201 23.55 -9.56 10.48
C PRO A 201 24.27 -10.89 10.26
N GLY A 202 25.39 -10.85 9.53
CA GLY A 202 26.34 -11.97 9.58
C GLY A 202 26.77 -12.20 11.04
N PRO A 203 27.20 -13.41 11.42
CA PRO A 203 27.59 -13.70 12.78
C PRO A 203 28.80 -12.83 13.14
N GLN A 204 28.57 -11.79 13.95
CA GLN A 204 29.64 -11.07 14.61
C GLN A 204 29.37 -11.04 16.11
N GLU A 205 30.40 -11.51 16.81
CA GLU A 205 30.53 -11.77 18.22
C GLU A 205 30.52 -10.48 19.05
N GLY A 206 30.09 -10.60 20.31
CA GLY A 206 30.76 -9.89 21.41
C GLY A 206 30.12 -8.63 22.00
N GLY A 207 29.18 -8.82 22.93
CA GLY A 207 29.19 -8.10 24.23
C GLY A 207 28.59 -6.69 24.32
N PRO A 208 28.46 -6.13 25.54
CA PRO A 208 27.22 -6.30 26.32
C PRO A 208 26.61 -4.99 26.87
N GLY A 209 25.33 -5.08 27.23
CA GLY A 209 24.74 -4.33 28.35
C GLY A 209 23.92 -3.10 27.98
N CYS A 210 22.64 -3.11 28.39
CA CYS A 210 22.05 -2.02 29.19
C CYS A 210 20.69 -2.47 29.74
N GLU A 211 20.59 -2.41 31.06
CA GLU A 211 19.45 -2.79 31.89
C GLU A 211 18.25 -1.86 31.65
N GLY A 212 17.05 -2.42 31.57
CA GLY A 212 15.79 -1.66 31.55
C GLY A 212 15.04 -1.78 32.87
N PRO A 213 14.48 -0.68 33.42
CA PRO A 213 13.53 -0.77 34.52
C PRO A 213 12.11 -1.08 34.03
N ARG A 214 11.38 -1.85 34.86
CA ARG A 214 9.98 -2.27 34.71
C ARG A 214 8.97 -1.18 35.11
N GLY A 215 7.75 -1.29 34.55
CA GLY A 215 6.49 -0.75 35.08
C GLY A 215 5.86 0.30 34.15
N GLY A 216 4.56 0.32 33.83
CA GLY A 216 3.39 -0.41 34.30
C GLY A 216 2.19 -0.15 33.36
N ALA A 217 1.06 -0.79 33.68
CA ALA A 217 -0.15 -0.90 32.87
C ALA A 217 -0.89 0.43 32.58
N ALA A 218 -1.64 0.46 31.46
CA ALA A 218 -2.82 1.30 31.30
C ALA A 218 -3.87 0.54 30.48
N GLU A 219 -4.98 0.20 31.15
CA GLU A 219 -6.19 -0.37 30.57
C GLU A 219 -6.90 0.68 29.69
N ALA A 220 -7.26 0.32 28.46
CA ALA A 220 -8.10 1.15 27.61
C ALA A 220 -9.57 0.78 27.80
N ALA A 221 -10.35 1.74 28.31
CA ALA A 221 -11.80 1.66 28.42
C ALA A 221 -12.43 1.67 27.03
N SER A 222 -13.21 0.63 26.72
CA SER A 222 -14.03 0.53 25.52
C SER A 222 -15.39 1.20 25.73
N GLY A 223 -15.70 2.21 24.94
CA GLY A 223 -17.05 2.77 24.78
C GLY A 223 -17.48 2.60 23.33
N THR A 224 -18.26 1.57 23.03
CA THR A 224 -18.83 1.33 21.70
C THR A 224 -20.12 2.13 21.54
N SER A 225 -20.14 3.07 20.60
CA SER A 225 -21.39 3.69 20.12
C SER A 225 -22.05 2.75 19.12
N ALA A 226 -23.20 2.21 19.51
CA ALA A 226 -23.98 1.25 18.75
C ALA A 226 -24.87 1.97 17.73
N LEU A 227 -24.41 2.10 16.48
CA LEU A 227 -25.27 2.25 15.29
C LEU A 227 -24.41 2.08 14.03
N GLN A 228 -23.88 0.89 13.75
CA GLN A 228 -23.40 0.52 12.40
C GLN A 228 -23.00 -0.95 12.30
N GLN A 229 -23.44 -1.61 11.23
CA GLN A 229 -23.15 -3.01 10.97
C GLN A 229 -21.91 -3.12 10.09
N LEU A 230 -20.78 -3.45 10.71
CA LEU A 230 -19.53 -3.74 10.00
C LEU A 230 -19.59 -5.15 9.43
N TYR A 231 -19.24 -5.30 8.15
CA TYR A 231 -19.05 -6.60 7.52
C TYR A 231 -17.55 -6.95 7.59
N HIS A 232 -17.24 -7.99 8.39
CA HIS A 232 -15.91 -8.59 8.45
C HIS A 232 -15.84 -9.74 7.44
N CYS A 233 -14.78 -9.80 6.63
CA CYS A 233 -14.47 -10.91 5.74
C CYS A 233 -13.14 -11.53 6.17
#